data_AF-A0AA38F4D3-F1
#
_entry.id   AF-A0AA38F4D3-F1
#
_cell.length_a   1.000
_cell.length_b   1.000
_cell.length_c   1.000
_cell.angle_alpha   90.00
_cell.angle_beta   90.00
_cell.angle_gamma   90.00
#
_symmetry.space_group_name_H-M   'P 1'
#
loop_
_entity.id
_entity.type
_entity.pdbx_description
1 polymer ?
#
loop_
_entity_poly.entity_id
_entity_poly.type
_entity_poly.pdbx_seq_one_letter_code
_entity_poly.pdbx_strand_id
1 'polypeptide(L)' 'YIPGCGSNASICYDPRFIGGDGVMFYFHGNSNQDFAIVSDNNLQINAHFIGRRPQGRTSDFTWVQSLGVIFGNHTFI' A
#
# COMPACT_ATOMS: atom_id res chain seq x y z
N TYR A 1 -10.34 -16.55 -9.04
CA TYR A 1 -9.13 -16.78 -8.22
C TYR A 1 -8.08 -15.80 -8.66
N ILE A 2 -7.48 -15.03 -7.73
CA ILE A 2 -6.47 -14.06 -8.08
C ILE A 2 -5.08 -14.70 -7.85
N PRO A 3 -4.27 -14.94 -8.89
CA PRO A 3 -2.98 -15.60 -8.74
C PRO A 3 -2.04 -14.80 -7.82
N GLY A 4 -1.55 -15.40 -6.73
CA GLY A 4 -0.66 -14.75 -5.77
C GLY A 4 -1.36 -14.08 -4.57
N CYS A 5 -2.70 -14.16 -4.47
CA CYS A 5 -3.48 -13.65 -3.33
C CYS A 5 -3.77 -14.69 -2.23
N GLY A 6 -2.85 -15.63 -2.04
CA GLY A 6 -2.95 -16.67 -1.01
C GLY A 6 -1.70 -16.85 -0.17
N SER A 7 -0.64 -16.07 -0.41
CA SER A 7 0.55 -16.05 0.44
C SER A 7 0.39 -15.02 1.55
N ASN A 8 0.91 -15.33 2.74
CA ASN A 8 0.75 -14.51 3.95
C ASN A 8 1.27 -13.05 3.84
N ALA A 9 2.01 -12.73 2.79
CA ALA A 9 2.63 -11.42 2.57
C ALA A 9 1.93 -10.55 1.52
N SER A 10 0.92 -11.05 0.82
CA SER A 10 0.22 -10.29 -0.23
C SER A 10 -1.11 -9.71 0.26
N ILE A 11 -1.17 -8.38 0.37
CA ILE A 11 -2.41 -7.64 0.62
C ILE A 11 -3.06 -7.36 -0.73
N CYS A 12 -4.03 -8.19 -1.08
CA CYS A 12 -4.74 -8.08 -2.35
C CYS A 12 -5.93 -7.14 -2.28
N TYR A 13 -6.38 -6.72 -3.46
CA TYR A 13 -7.44 -5.71 -3.65
C TYR A 13 -7.01 -4.31 -3.22
N ASP A 14 -7.91 -3.33 -3.44
CA ASP A 14 -7.65 -1.95 -3.04
C ASP A 14 -7.31 -1.88 -1.54
N PRO A 15 -6.16 -1.26 -1.20
CA PRO A 15 -5.74 -1.13 0.18
C PRO A 15 -6.74 -0.26 0.94
N ARG A 16 -7.06 -0.72 2.15
CA ARG A 16 -7.87 0.01 3.12
C ARG A 16 -6.98 0.34 4.28
N PHE A 17 -6.98 1.60 4.68
CA PHE A 17 -6.25 2.07 5.84
C PHE A 17 -7.23 2.49 6.92
N ILE A 18 -6.87 2.23 8.17
CA ILE A 18 -7.55 2.76 9.34
C ILE A 18 -6.59 3.79 9.93
N GLY A 19 -7.00 5.05 9.94
CA GLY A 19 -6.22 6.14 10.53
C GLY A 19 -6.05 5.96 12.04
N GLY A 20 -5.14 6.73 12.63
CA GLY A 20 -4.97 6.75 14.09
C GLY A 20 -6.23 7.20 14.85
N ASP A 21 -7.15 7.86 14.16
CA ASP A 21 -8.48 8.26 14.64
C ASP A 21 -9.56 7.16 14.50
N GLY A 22 -9.20 5.99 13.95
CA GLY A 22 -10.11 4.88 13.71
C GLY A 22 -10.95 5.01 12.43
N VAL A 23 -10.74 6.05 11.62
CA VAL A 23 -11.50 6.24 10.37
C VAL A 23 -10.90 5.38 9.25
N MET A 24 -11.76 4.63 8.56
CA MET A 24 -11.37 3.83 7.41
C MET A 24 -11.46 4.64 6.12
N PHE A 25 -10.43 4.55 5.28
CA PHE A 25 -10.46 5.12 3.93
C PHE A 25 -9.95 4.12 2.89
N TYR A 26 -10.56 4.20 1.71
CA TYR A 26 -10.11 3.52 0.51
C TYR A 26 -9.01 4.35 -0.13
N PHE A 27 -7.87 3.72 -0.37
CA PHE A 27 -6.77 4.39 -1.03
C PHE A 27 -6.58 3.82 -2.44
N HIS A 28 -7.03 4.58 -3.43
CA HIS A 28 -6.83 4.27 -4.84
C HIS A 28 -5.79 5.23 -5.42
N GLY A 29 -4.56 5.12 -4.91
CA GLY A 29 -3.42 5.90 -5.40
C GLY A 29 -3.00 5.52 -6.82
N ASN A 30 -2.06 6.28 -7.37
CA ASN A 30 -1.46 5.97 -8.68
C ASN A 30 -0.73 4.62 -8.64
N SER A 31 -0.93 3.83 -9.68
CA SER A 31 -0.20 2.56 -9.86
C SER A 31 1.28 2.78 -10.19
N ASN A 32 2.13 1.85 -9.75
CA ASN A 32 3.59 1.87 -9.88
C ASN A 32 4.22 3.13 -9.27
N GLN A 33 3.78 3.48 -8.06
CA GLN A 33 4.25 4.65 -7.32
C GLN A 33 4.47 4.32 -5.85
N ASP A 34 5.38 5.06 -5.24
CA ASP A 34 5.68 4.97 -3.82
C ASP A 34 4.93 6.06 -3.05
N PHE A 35 4.32 5.68 -1.92
CA PHE A 35 3.68 6.64 -1.01
C PHE A 35 4.15 6.40 0.42
N ALA A 36 4.32 7.51 1.16
CA ALA A 36 4.44 7.49 2.60
C ALA A 36 3.08 7.14 3.22
N ILE A 37 3.00 6.06 3.99
CA ILE A 37 1.79 5.66 4.72
C ILE A 37 1.88 6.09 6.19
N VAL A 38 3.08 6.03 6.78
CA VAL A 38 3.37 6.57 8.11
C VAL A 38 4.64 7.38 8.02
N SER A 39 4.62 8.59 8.58
CA SER A 39 5.78 9.46 8.65
C SER A 39 5.83 10.14 10.03
N ASP A 40 6.92 9.88 10.74
CA ASP A 40 7.30 10.47 12.02
C ASP A 40 8.82 10.71 11.99
N ASN A 41 9.34 11.52 12.91
CA ASN A 41 10.77 11.80 13.04
C ASN A 41 11.62 10.54 13.26
N ASN A 42 11.06 9.47 13.84
CA ASN A 42 11.81 8.25 14.17
C ASN A 42 11.28 6.97 13.49
N LEU A 43 10.26 7.08 12.63
CA LEU A 43 9.64 5.96 11.92
C LEU A 43 9.11 6.43 10.57
N GLN A 44 9.55 5.76 9.49
CA GLN A 44 8.93 5.89 8.18
C GLN A 44 8.46 4.54 7.68
N ILE A 45 7.23 4.50 7.15
CA ILE A 45 6.71 3.38 6.39
C ILE A 45 6.28 3.88 5.02
N ASN A 46 6.95 3.39 3.99
CA ASN A 46 6.57 3.60 2.60
C ASN A 46 5.99 2.31 2.02
N ALA A 47 5.10 2.43 1.05
CA ALA A 47 4.65 1.30 0.25
C ALA A 47 4.73 1.60 -1.23
N HIS A 48 5.21 0.60 -1.98
CA HIS A 48 5.10 0.59 -3.43
C HIS A 48 3.77 -0.03 -3.83
N PHE A 49 2.94 0.76 -4.52
CA PHE A 49 1.65 0.29 -5.01
C PHE A 49 1.73 -0.06 -6.49
N ILE A 50 1.10 -1.16 -6.88
CA ILE A 50 0.98 -1.59 -8.28
C ILE A 50 -0.47 -1.66 -8.71
N GLY A 51 -0.70 -1.50 -10.01
CA GLY A 51 -2.01 -1.74 -10.61
C GLY A 51 -2.14 -3.21 -10.99
N ARG A 52 -3.27 -3.85 -10.67
CA ARG A 52 -3.56 -5.21 -11.15
C ARG A 52 -5.03 -5.37 -11.51
N ARG A 53 -5.27 -5.81 -12.75
CA ARG A 53 -6.60 -6.12 -13.29
C ARG A 53 -6.87 -7.62 -13.23
N PRO A 54 -7.82 -8.09 -12.41
CA PRO A 54 -8.34 -9.44 -12.53
C PRO A 54 -9.06 -9.64 -13.87
N GLN A 55 -9.01 -10.85 -14.39
CA GLN A 55 -9.75 -11.22 -15.60
C GLN A 55 -11.25 -10.93 -15.41
N GLY A 56 -11.87 -10.32 -16.42
CA GLY A 56 -13.30 -9.98 -16.40
C GLY A 56 -13.64 -8.69 -15.65
N ARG A 57 -12.66 -7.88 -15.25
CA ARG A 57 -12.87 -6.53 -14.69
C ARG A 57 -12.49 -5.45 -15.69
N THR A 58 -13.21 -4.32 -15.62
CA THR A 58 -12.99 -3.13 -16.46
C THR A 58 -11.98 -2.15 -15.86
N SER A 59 -11.77 -2.22 -14.54
CA SER A 59 -10.92 -1.29 -13.78
C SER A 59 -9.78 -2.04 -13.11
N ASP A 60 -8.65 -1.34 -12.94
CA ASP A 60 -7.54 -1.82 -12.14
C ASP A 60 -7.87 -1.69 -10.65
N PHE A 61 -7.29 -2.58 -9.84
CA PHE A 61 -7.17 -2.38 -8.41
C PHE A 61 -5.75 -1.91 -8.11
N THR A 62 -5.60 -1.10 -7.06
CA THR A 62 -4.28 -0.74 -6.52
C THR A 62 -3.91 -1.77 -5.46
N TRP A 63 -2.73 -2.35 -5.51
CA TRP A 63 -2.27 -3.40 -4.59
C TRP A 63 -0.96 -2.99 -3.94
N VAL A 64 -0.68 -3.47 -2.73
CA VAL A 64 0.64 -3.29 -2.09
C VAL A 64 1.59 -4.37 -2.62
N GLN A 65 2.68 -3.96 -3.29
CA GLN A 65 3.71 -4.90 -3.75
C GLN A 65 4.82 -5.07 -2.71
N SER A 66 5.27 -3.98 -2.11
CA SER A 66 6.37 -3.98 -1.13
C SER A 66 6.18 -2.89 -0.09
N LEU A 67 6.81 -3.10 1.07
CA LEU A 67 6.89 -2.14 2.16
C LEU A 67 8.35 -1.82 2.45
N GLY A 68 8.66 -0.55 2.60
CA GLY A 68 9.94 -0.06 3.13
C GLY A 68 9.73 0.48 4.54
N VAL A 69 10.54 0.04 5.49
CA VAL A 69 10.46 0.49 6.90
C VAL A 69 11.81 1.02 7.34
N ILE A 70 11.83 2.24 7.87
CA ILE A 70 13.02 2.89 8.43
C ILE A 70 12.73 3.24 9.89
N PHE A 71 13.69 2.94 10.77
CA PHE A 71 13.65 3.30 12.18
C PHE A 71 14.76 4.29 12.51
N GLY A 72 14.55 5.09 13.55
CA GLY A 72 15.52 6.10 13.99
C GLY A 72 15.36 7.42 13.23
N ASN A 73 16.15 8.42 13.65
CA ASN A 73 16.06 9.77 13.09
C ASN A 73 16.47 9.77 11.62
N HIS A 74 15.61 10.27 10.75
CA HIS A 74 15.85 10.34 9.31
C HIS A 74 15.34 11.68 8.78
N THR A 75 16.14 12.30 7.92
CA THR A 75 15.77 13.55 7.26
C THR A 75 15.41 13.25 5.82
N PHE A 76 14.20 13.63 5.41
CA PHE A 76 13.84 13.69 4.00
C PHE A 76 14.55 14.90 3.40
N ILE A 77 15.58 14.64 2.58
CA ILE A 77 16.29 15.66 1.80
C ILE A 77 15.55 15.84 0.47
#